data_AF-A0A3N5V3R1-F1
#
_entry.id   AF-A0A3N5V3R1-F1
#
_cell.length_a   1.000
_cell.length_b   1.000
_cell.length_c   1.000
_cell.angle_alpha   90.00
_cell.angle_beta   90.00
_cell.angle_gamma   90.00
#
_symmetry.space_group_name_H-M   'P 1'
#
loop_
_entity.id
_entity.type
_entity.pdbx_description
1 polymer ?
#
loop_
_entity_poly.entity_id
_entity_poly.type
_entity_poly.pdbx_seq_one_letter_code
_entity_poly.pdbx_strand_id
1 'polypeptide(L)'
;DPKYLADLGRAIYDSLAKSDPQAVWVLQGWAFMNQRHFWTQPRFKAFLDAVPHDRMVVLDLMCEQTPAWDKTEAFCGKPWLWCNIETFGRAVHLSGALSRIGQDLPALRRQPRSGKLSGLGFVNEGLGYNPVVYDLMFEMAWRDGPVNLKQWIGEYAWHRYGRDNEDARRAWEILLDVVYDGAHYTRSIVDQGPQVQTAAAQAPYDNVRLAGAWQALLAAADELGNVDTFRFDLANVARQVLSNHAAVLHTAMVKAAQEKNTGALGAASEQFLQLIRDMDELLATRREFLLGSWLEDAKRWGATDTERARFEWNARRVLTQWGQTAALDDYAHKEWSGMLNGYYLKRWELFLPDFAESLKSGQLFDDKAFQAKVRKWTADWSDQRETYPTRPQGDSIELAKKLWAKYEKQLR
;
A
#
# COMPACT_ATOMS: atom_id res chain seq x y z
N ASP A 1 -10.91 6.54 33.86
CA ASP A 1 -12.15 6.40 34.63
C ASP A 1 -13.31 6.16 33.66
N PRO A 2 -14.08 5.06 33.76
CA PRO A 2 -15.25 4.81 32.93
C PRO A 2 -16.31 5.93 33.01
N LYS A 3 -16.50 6.57 34.17
CA LYS A 3 -17.48 7.66 34.32
C LYS A 3 -17.13 8.83 33.39
N TYR A 4 -15.86 9.24 33.38
CA TYR A 4 -15.38 10.27 32.47
C TYR A 4 -15.66 9.93 30.99
N LEU A 5 -15.43 8.68 30.58
CA LEU A 5 -15.68 8.26 29.20
C LEU A 5 -17.18 8.27 28.84
N ALA A 6 -18.04 7.89 29.78
CA ALA A 6 -19.49 7.99 29.59
C ALA A 6 -19.93 9.45 29.44
N ASP A 7 -19.44 10.34 30.29
CA ASP A 7 -19.77 11.76 30.21
C ASP A 7 -19.24 12.39 28.91
N LEU A 8 -18.06 11.96 28.42
CA LEU A 8 -17.52 12.34 27.12
C LEU A 8 -18.40 11.89 25.96
N GLY A 9 -18.78 10.60 25.92
CA GLY A 9 -19.63 10.05 24.87
C GLY A 9 -20.99 10.76 24.79
N ARG A 10 -21.60 11.01 25.97
CA ARG A 10 -22.86 11.75 26.08
C ARG A 10 -22.72 13.19 25.58
N ALA A 11 -21.70 13.91 26.02
CA ALA A 11 -21.48 15.30 25.63
C ALA A 11 -21.30 15.47 24.11
N ILE A 12 -20.58 14.55 23.46
CA ILE A 12 -20.42 14.55 22.00
C ILE A 12 -21.79 14.35 21.31
N TYR A 13 -22.54 13.33 21.73
CA TYR A 13 -23.82 13.03 21.09
C TYR A 13 -24.88 14.10 21.34
N ASP A 14 -25.01 14.61 22.56
CA ASP A 14 -25.98 15.66 22.90
C ASP A 14 -25.77 16.92 22.06
N SER A 15 -24.52 17.24 21.70
CA SER A 15 -24.19 18.35 20.80
C SER A 15 -24.72 18.12 19.37
N LEU A 16 -24.58 16.89 18.86
CA LEU A 16 -25.15 16.49 17.56
C LEU A 16 -26.69 16.57 17.61
N ALA A 17 -27.29 15.94 18.62
CA ALA A 17 -28.75 15.85 18.80
C ALA A 17 -29.42 17.22 19.01
N LYS A 18 -28.70 18.19 19.60
CA LYS A 18 -29.17 19.57 19.75
C LYS A 18 -29.33 20.27 18.40
N SER A 19 -28.47 19.95 17.43
CA SER A 19 -28.50 20.54 16.09
C SER A 19 -29.44 19.77 15.16
N ASP A 20 -29.45 18.44 15.28
CA ASP A 20 -30.33 17.54 14.54
C ASP A 20 -30.85 16.44 15.48
N PRO A 21 -32.13 16.49 15.91
CA PRO A 21 -32.73 15.47 16.78
C PRO A 21 -32.75 14.05 16.19
N GLN A 22 -32.52 13.92 14.87
CA GLN A 22 -32.44 12.63 14.18
C GLN A 22 -30.99 12.16 13.96
N ALA A 23 -29.98 12.90 14.43
CA ALA A 23 -28.57 12.60 14.21
C ALA A 23 -28.20 11.15 14.58
N VAL A 24 -27.40 10.53 13.72
CA VAL A 24 -26.74 9.24 13.96
C VAL A 24 -25.23 9.47 13.90
N TRP A 25 -24.53 9.14 14.98
CA TRP A 25 -23.09 9.27 15.04
C TRP A 25 -22.41 8.06 14.37
N VAL A 26 -21.74 8.30 13.24
CA VAL A 26 -20.82 7.34 12.63
C VAL A 26 -19.46 7.41 13.33
N LEU A 27 -19.11 6.37 14.10
CA LEU A 27 -17.88 6.31 14.89
C LEU A 27 -16.87 5.35 14.25
N GLN A 28 -15.66 5.83 13.98
CA GLN A 28 -14.55 4.95 13.60
C GLN A 28 -14.04 4.15 14.81
N GLY A 29 -14.07 2.82 14.73
CA GLY A 29 -13.62 1.90 15.77
C GLY A 29 -12.11 1.69 15.87
N TRP A 30 -11.28 2.39 15.08
CA TRP A 30 -9.83 2.18 15.03
C TRP A 30 -9.16 2.28 16.40
N ALA A 31 -9.55 3.26 17.22
CA ALA A 31 -8.99 3.45 18.55
C ALA A 31 -9.21 2.22 19.46
N PHE A 32 -10.32 1.50 19.28
CA PHE A 32 -10.64 0.31 20.07
C PHE A 32 -9.69 -0.85 19.77
N MET A 33 -9.20 -0.93 18.54
CA MET A 33 -8.18 -1.90 18.11
C MET A 33 -6.77 -1.42 18.46
N ASN A 34 -6.40 -0.19 18.04
CA ASN A 34 -5.04 0.33 18.10
C ASN A 34 -4.58 0.69 19.53
N GLN A 35 -5.50 1.12 20.39
CA GLN A 35 -5.22 1.47 21.79
C GLN A 35 -5.82 0.46 22.77
N ARG A 36 -5.76 -0.84 22.46
CA ARG A 36 -6.32 -1.96 23.25
C ARG A 36 -5.89 -2.01 24.72
N HIS A 37 -4.74 -1.45 25.07
CA HIS A 37 -4.31 -1.34 26.48
C HIS A 37 -5.11 -0.29 27.24
N PHE A 38 -5.49 0.80 26.58
CA PHE A 38 -6.35 1.82 27.15
C PHE A 38 -7.81 1.39 27.08
N TRP A 39 -8.28 0.86 25.96
CA TRP A 39 -9.67 0.52 25.82
C TRP A 39 -9.97 -0.93 26.24
N THR A 40 -10.53 -1.06 27.44
CA THR A 40 -10.99 -2.34 28.02
C THR A 40 -12.51 -2.46 27.93
N GLN A 41 -13.08 -3.66 28.13
CA GLN A 41 -14.53 -3.88 28.08
C GLN A 41 -15.36 -2.89 28.91
N PRO A 42 -15.01 -2.59 30.18
CA PRO A 42 -15.72 -1.56 30.95
C PRO A 42 -15.64 -0.15 30.35
N ARG A 43 -14.54 0.18 29.66
CA ARG A 43 -14.33 1.50 29.04
C ARG A 43 -15.07 1.64 27.71
N PHE A 44 -15.05 0.60 26.86
CA PHE A 44 -15.90 0.55 25.66
C PHE A 44 -17.36 0.72 26.05
N LYS A 45 -17.82 -0.12 27.00
CA LYS A 45 -19.20 -0.13 27.44
C LYS A 45 -19.64 1.23 27.97
N ALA A 46 -18.86 1.84 28.87
CA ALA A 46 -19.20 3.16 29.42
C ALA A 46 -19.31 4.25 28.33
N PHE A 47 -18.39 4.28 27.37
CA PHE A 47 -18.41 5.26 26.28
C PHE A 47 -19.56 5.03 25.29
N LEU A 48 -19.79 3.79 24.87
CA LEU A 48 -20.79 3.44 23.87
C LEU A 48 -22.23 3.49 24.43
N ASP A 49 -22.45 3.02 25.67
CA ASP A 49 -23.78 3.03 26.30
C ASP A 49 -24.27 4.44 26.63
N ALA A 50 -23.37 5.43 26.68
CA ALA A 50 -23.73 6.82 26.91
C ALA A 50 -24.54 7.44 25.75
N VAL A 51 -24.58 6.79 24.60
CA VAL A 51 -25.35 7.19 23.41
C VAL A 51 -26.48 6.16 23.19
N PRO A 52 -27.68 6.53 22.76
CA PRO A 52 -28.73 5.55 22.43
C PRO A 52 -28.27 4.54 21.36
N HIS A 53 -28.77 3.30 21.39
CA HIS A 53 -28.30 2.23 20.48
C HIS A 53 -28.64 2.47 19.01
N ASP A 54 -29.72 3.17 18.71
CA ASP A 54 -30.18 3.52 17.36
C ASP A 54 -29.60 4.84 16.86
N ARG A 55 -28.72 5.48 17.65
CA ARG A 55 -28.14 6.80 17.37
C ARG A 55 -26.63 6.79 17.17
N MET A 56 -26.06 5.59 17.03
CA MET A 56 -24.64 5.39 16.72
C MET A 56 -24.49 4.17 15.81
N VAL A 57 -23.57 4.27 14.85
CA VAL A 57 -23.06 3.13 14.07
C VAL A 57 -21.53 3.10 14.16
N VAL A 58 -20.96 1.94 14.46
CA VAL A 58 -19.51 1.77 14.58
C VAL A 58 -18.92 1.17 13.31
N LEU A 59 -17.87 1.78 12.77
CA LEU A 59 -17.09 1.23 11.67
C LEU A 59 -15.99 0.35 12.26
N ASP A 60 -16.03 -0.98 12.06
CA ASP A 60 -14.93 -1.86 12.44
C ASP A 60 -13.89 -1.87 11.32
N LEU A 61 -12.92 -0.95 11.42
CA LEU A 61 -12.16 -0.48 10.25
C LEU A 61 -11.37 -1.57 9.50
N MET A 62 -10.79 -2.55 10.21
CA MET A 62 -9.78 -3.44 9.64
C MET A 62 -10.16 -4.93 9.83
N CYS A 63 -11.40 -5.28 9.47
CA CYS A 63 -11.92 -6.63 9.69
C CYS A 63 -11.21 -7.71 8.87
N GLU A 64 -10.62 -7.34 7.73
CA GLU A 64 -9.83 -8.21 6.86
C GLU A 64 -8.55 -8.72 7.52
N GLN A 65 -8.15 -8.16 8.67
CA GLN A 65 -6.93 -8.56 9.36
C GLN A 65 -7.11 -8.62 10.88
N THR A 66 -7.51 -7.52 11.52
CA THR A 66 -7.66 -7.43 12.99
C THR A 66 -9.04 -6.86 13.35
N PRO A 67 -10.12 -7.66 13.21
CA PRO A 67 -11.45 -7.23 13.63
C PRO A 67 -11.48 -6.88 15.13
N ALA A 68 -12.29 -5.89 15.49
CA ALA A 68 -12.49 -5.47 16.88
C ALA A 68 -13.87 -5.89 17.43
N TRP A 69 -14.83 -6.23 16.57
CA TRP A 69 -16.18 -6.59 17.00
C TRP A 69 -16.19 -7.78 17.98
N ASP A 70 -15.30 -8.76 17.81
CA ASP A 70 -15.23 -9.97 18.63
C ASP A 70 -14.78 -9.68 20.07
N LYS A 71 -13.88 -8.70 20.23
CA LYS A 71 -13.30 -8.27 21.52
C LYS A 71 -14.13 -7.21 22.23
N THR A 72 -15.17 -6.69 21.58
CA THR A 72 -16.01 -5.61 22.09
C THR A 72 -17.46 -6.03 22.34
N GLU A 73 -17.73 -7.35 22.31
CA GLU A 73 -19.08 -7.92 22.40
C GLU A 73 -20.01 -7.33 21.33
N ALA A 74 -19.53 -7.33 20.07
CA ALA A 74 -20.17 -6.68 18.92
C ALA A 74 -20.50 -5.21 19.22
N PHE A 75 -19.49 -4.46 19.69
CA PHE A 75 -19.59 -3.06 20.09
C PHE A 75 -20.72 -2.80 21.08
N CYS A 76 -20.85 -3.66 22.10
CA CYS A 76 -21.85 -3.54 23.16
C CYS A 76 -23.29 -3.39 22.61
N GLY A 77 -23.60 -4.08 21.51
CA GLY A 77 -24.93 -4.06 20.89
C GLY A 77 -25.25 -2.83 20.04
N LYS A 78 -24.25 -2.00 19.70
CA LYS A 78 -24.40 -0.95 18.66
C LYS A 78 -24.49 -1.58 17.26
N PRO A 79 -25.26 -0.99 16.34
CA PRO A 79 -25.09 -1.22 14.91
C PRO A 79 -23.63 -1.03 14.50
N TRP A 80 -23.11 -1.92 13.66
CA TRP A 80 -21.75 -1.80 13.16
C TRP A 80 -21.59 -2.30 11.73
N LEU A 81 -20.57 -1.79 11.04
CA LEU A 81 -20.23 -2.16 9.67
C LEU A 81 -18.92 -2.95 9.67
N TRP A 82 -18.89 -4.04 8.91
CA TRP A 82 -17.68 -4.79 8.62
C TRP A 82 -16.88 -4.02 7.58
N CYS A 83 -15.76 -3.42 7.98
CA CYS A 83 -15.00 -2.57 7.09
C CYS A 83 -13.66 -3.17 6.68
N ASN A 84 -13.15 -2.66 5.56
CA ASN A 84 -11.84 -2.98 5.00
C ASN A 84 -11.07 -1.67 4.76
N ILE A 85 -9.80 -1.63 5.17
CA ILE A 85 -8.87 -0.55 4.82
C ILE A 85 -8.09 -0.92 3.55
N GLU A 86 -7.66 -2.18 3.43
CA GLU A 86 -6.77 -2.73 2.38
C GLU A 86 -5.38 -2.07 2.30
N THR A 87 -5.29 -0.74 2.13
CA THR A 87 -4.02 -0.01 2.01
C THR A 87 -3.91 1.16 2.98
N PHE A 88 -2.73 1.29 3.58
CA PHE A 88 -2.28 2.48 4.32
C PHE A 88 -1.41 3.36 3.42
N GLY A 89 -1.56 4.68 3.54
CA GLY A 89 -0.80 5.69 2.78
C GLY A 89 -1.00 5.63 1.27
N ARG A 90 -1.92 4.80 0.77
CA ARG A 90 -2.05 4.42 -0.66
C ARG A 90 -0.73 3.86 -1.21
N ALA A 91 0.00 3.08 -0.42
CA ALA A 91 1.26 2.46 -0.83
C ALA A 91 1.05 1.55 -2.06
N VAL A 92 2.01 1.54 -3.00
CA VAL A 92 1.92 0.73 -4.22
C VAL A 92 2.42 -0.69 -3.92
N HIS A 93 1.50 -1.62 -3.72
CA HIS A 93 1.84 -3.02 -3.45
C HIS A 93 0.69 -3.95 -3.87
N LEU A 94 1.00 -5.23 -4.09
CA LEU A 94 0.01 -6.29 -4.29
C LEU A 94 -0.26 -6.98 -2.95
N SER A 95 -1.48 -6.85 -2.45
CA SER A 95 -1.92 -7.41 -1.18
C SER A 95 -3.44 -7.40 -1.06
N GLY A 96 -4.00 -8.31 -0.29
CA GLY A 96 -5.42 -8.26 0.08
C GLY A 96 -5.93 -9.60 0.56
N ALA A 97 -6.61 -9.63 1.70
CA ALA A 97 -7.14 -10.87 2.29
C ALA A 97 -8.44 -11.31 1.61
N LEU A 98 -8.40 -11.71 0.33
CA LEU A 98 -9.60 -12.12 -0.43
C LEU A 98 -10.34 -13.27 0.27
N SER A 99 -9.60 -14.17 0.92
CA SER A 99 -10.19 -15.25 1.72
C SER A 99 -11.07 -14.74 2.86
N ARG A 100 -10.57 -13.81 3.68
CA ARG A 100 -11.40 -13.24 4.76
C ARG A 100 -12.57 -12.46 4.21
N ILE A 101 -12.37 -11.64 3.17
CA ILE A 101 -13.45 -10.85 2.57
C ILE A 101 -14.57 -11.76 2.05
N GLY A 102 -14.21 -12.79 1.27
CA GLY A 102 -15.17 -13.71 0.64
C GLY A 102 -15.80 -14.74 1.58
N GLN A 103 -15.25 -14.94 2.77
CA GLN A 103 -15.72 -15.94 3.73
C GLN A 103 -16.35 -15.30 4.99
N ASP A 104 -15.64 -14.39 5.65
CA ASP A 104 -15.99 -13.93 6.99
C ASP A 104 -17.28 -13.12 7.00
N LEU A 105 -17.42 -12.13 6.12
CA LEU A 105 -18.60 -11.26 6.12
C LEU A 105 -19.90 -12.05 5.85
N PRO A 106 -20.02 -12.87 4.80
CA PRO A 106 -21.19 -13.71 4.59
C PRO A 106 -21.45 -14.69 5.75
N ALA A 107 -20.41 -15.26 6.34
CA ALA A 107 -20.55 -16.18 7.48
C ALA A 107 -21.01 -15.45 8.76
N LEU A 108 -20.52 -14.25 9.02
CA LEU A 108 -20.83 -13.46 10.21
C LEU A 108 -22.28 -13.00 10.25
N ARG A 109 -22.87 -12.64 9.09
CA ARG A 109 -24.30 -12.26 9.00
C ARG A 109 -25.25 -13.31 9.56
N ARG A 110 -24.82 -14.57 9.63
CA ARG A 110 -25.61 -15.72 10.10
C ARG A 110 -25.32 -16.10 11.56
N GLN A 111 -24.40 -15.41 12.24
CA GLN A 111 -23.97 -15.74 13.60
C GLN A 111 -24.65 -14.84 14.63
N PRO A 112 -25.40 -15.38 15.61
CA PRO A 112 -26.04 -14.55 16.64
C PRO A 112 -25.07 -13.64 17.40
N ARG A 113 -23.82 -14.09 17.60
CA ARG A 113 -22.77 -13.30 18.28
C ARG A 113 -22.29 -12.07 17.51
N SER A 114 -22.58 -11.96 16.21
CA SER A 114 -22.23 -10.75 15.44
C SER A 114 -23.08 -9.55 15.84
N GLY A 115 -24.13 -9.73 16.65
CA GLY A 115 -24.99 -8.64 17.10
C GLY A 115 -25.62 -7.91 15.92
N LYS A 116 -25.55 -6.58 15.93
CA LYS A 116 -26.15 -5.72 14.90
C LYS A 116 -25.19 -5.42 13.74
N LEU A 117 -24.62 -6.46 13.14
CA LEU A 117 -23.89 -6.32 11.88
C LEU A 117 -24.85 -5.79 10.80
N SER A 118 -24.68 -4.53 10.42
CA SER A 118 -25.67 -3.76 9.64
C SER A 118 -25.23 -3.50 8.19
N GLY A 119 -24.01 -3.88 7.81
CA GLY A 119 -23.52 -3.71 6.45
C GLY A 119 -22.01 -3.85 6.33
N LEU A 120 -21.49 -3.38 5.19
CA LEU A 120 -20.06 -3.29 4.90
C LEU A 120 -19.63 -1.82 4.82
N GLY A 121 -18.37 -1.53 5.12
CA GLY A 121 -17.81 -0.18 5.00
C GLY A 121 -16.49 -0.16 4.25
N PHE A 122 -16.35 0.76 3.31
CA PHE A 122 -15.13 0.99 2.53
C PHE A 122 -14.39 2.20 3.10
N VAL A 123 -13.25 1.98 3.73
CA VAL A 123 -12.57 2.98 4.59
C VAL A 123 -11.07 3.14 4.29
N ASN A 124 -10.69 2.89 3.05
CA ASN A 124 -9.30 2.87 2.60
C ASN A 124 -8.63 4.25 2.72
N GLU A 125 -7.34 4.28 3.05
CA GLU A 125 -6.56 5.53 3.02
C GLU A 125 -6.25 5.99 1.58
N GLY A 126 -6.39 5.09 0.61
CA GLY A 126 -6.40 5.44 -0.81
C GLY A 126 -6.76 4.25 -1.69
N LEU A 127 -6.86 4.50 -3.00
CA LEU A 127 -7.38 3.54 -3.97
C LEU A 127 -6.38 3.25 -5.10
N GLY A 128 -6.48 2.06 -5.70
CA GLY A 128 -6.22 1.91 -7.14
C GLY A 128 -5.21 0.87 -7.59
N TYR A 129 -4.59 0.10 -6.68
CA TYR A 129 -3.58 -0.91 -7.07
C TYR A 129 -4.04 -2.36 -6.92
N ASN A 130 -5.11 -2.60 -6.16
CA ASN A 130 -5.70 -3.92 -5.93
C ASN A 130 -7.19 -3.95 -6.28
N PRO A 131 -7.59 -3.68 -7.55
CA PRO A 131 -9.00 -3.65 -7.94
C PRO A 131 -9.75 -4.95 -7.63
N VAL A 132 -9.06 -6.10 -7.67
CA VAL A 132 -9.62 -7.42 -7.30
C VAL A 132 -10.18 -7.45 -5.88
N VAL A 133 -9.57 -6.71 -4.94
CA VAL A 133 -10.02 -6.63 -3.55
C VAL A 133 -11.34 -5.86 -3.48
N TYR A 134 -11.43 -4.76 -4.23
CA TYR A 134 -12.61 -3.90 -4.23
C TYR A 134 -13.79 -4.60 -4.91
N ASP A 135 -13.54 -5.28 -6.03
CA ASP A 135 -14.57 -6.05 -6.74
C ASP A 135 -15.19 -7.10 -5.81
N LEU A 136 -14.36 -7.92 -5.15
CA LEU A 136 -14.86 -8.92 -4.21
C LEU A 136 -15.60 -8.26 -3.04
N MET A 137 -15.02 -7.22 -2.44
CA MET A 137 -15.59 -6.56 -1.28
C MET A 137 -16.98 -5.97 -1.56
N PHE A 138 -17.15 -5.24 -2.67
CA PHE A 138 -18.44 -4.67 -3.01
C PHE A 138 -19.47 -5.73 -3.41
N GLU A 139 -19.01 -6.84 -4.02
CA GLU A 139 -19.88 -7.99 -4.31
C GLU A 139 -20.48 -8.57 -3.01
N MET A 140 -19.78 -8.49 -1.87
CA MET A 140 -20.28 -9.06 -0.60
C MET A 140 -21.55 -8.38 -0.06
N ALA A 141 -21.90 -7.18 -0.51
CA ALA A 141 -23.22 -6.60 -0.22
C ALA A 141 -24.37 -7.48 -0.76
N TRP A 142 -24.13 -8.16 -1.87
CA TRP A 142 -25.16 -8.80 -2.70
C TRP A 142 -25.12 -10.33 -2.63
N ARG A 143 -24.17 -10.91 -1.89
CA ARG A 143 -24.06 -12.35 -1.71
C ARG A 143 -24.71 -12.81 -0.41
N ASP A 144 -25.43 -13.93 -0.52
CA ASP A 144 -26.04 -14.60 0.64
C ASP A 144 -25.06 -15.51 1.38
N GLY A 145 -23.99 -15.99 0.73
CA GLY A 145 -23.06 -16.98 1.28
C GLY A 145 -21.62 -16.83 0.79
N PRO A 146 -20.71 -17.63 1.37
CA PRO A 146 -19.28 -17.54 1.08
C PRO A 146 -18.93 -17.80 -0.39
N VAL A 147 -17.78 -17.27 -0.81
CA VAL A 147 -17.29 -17.33 -2.20
C VAL A 147 -16.34 -18.50 -2.41
N ASN A 148 -16.54 -19.27 -3.50
CA ASN A 148 -15.51 -20.17 -4.00
C ASN A 148 -14.43 -19.34 -4.71
N LEU A 149 -13.38 -18.93 -3.99
CA LEU A 149 -12.37 -18.00 -4.49
C LEU A 149 -11.62 -18.52 -5.72
N LYS A 150 -11.37 -19.84 -5.82
CA LYS A 150 -10.66 -20.41 -6.97
C LYS A 150 -11.49 -20.26 -8.24
N GLN A 151 -12.79 -20.52 -8.16
CA GLN A 151 -13.69 -20.27 -9.28
C GLN A 151 -13.80 -18.77 -9.57
N TRP A 152 -14.05 -17.97 -8.52
CA TRP A 152 -14.27 -16.54 -8.64
C TRP A 152 -13.06 -15.80 -9.23
N ILE A 153 -11.82 -16.17 -8.87
CA ILE A 153 -10.63 -15.50 -9.40
C ILE A 153 -10.43 -15.80 -10.90
N GLY A 154 -10.80 -16.99 -11.35
CA GLY A 154 -10.78 -17.33 -12.77
C GLY A 154 -11.84 -16.58 -13.57
N GLU A 155 -13.05 -16.43 -13.02
CA GLU A 155 -14.13 -15.62 -13.59
C GLU A 155 -13.76 -14.12 -13.60
N TYR A 156 -13.11 -13.63 -12.54
CA TYR A 156 -12.61 -12.27 -12.46
C TYR A 156 -11.60 -11.97 -13.57
N ALA A 157 -10.63 -12.87 -13.81
CA ALA A 157 -9.66 -12.72 -14.91
C ALA A 157 -10.37 -12.62 -16.28
N TRP A 158 -11.36 -13.49 -16.51
CA TRP A 158 -12.17 -13.47 -17.74
C TRP A 158 -12.95 -12.15 -17.90
N HIS A 159 -13.71 -11.74 -16.88
CA HIS A 159 -14.49 -10.50 -16.92
C HIS A 159 -13.59 -9.27 -17.11
N ARG A 160 -12.45 -9.22 -16.42
CA ARG A 160 -11.51 -8.10 -16.46
C ARG A 160 -10.84 -7.96 -17.83
N TYR A 161 -10.60 -9.06 -18.53
CA TYR A 161 -9.96 -9.05 -19.84
C TYR A 161 -10.93 -9.17 -21.01
N GLY A 162 -12.19 -9.50 -20.74
CA GLY A 162 -13.27 -9.63 -21.73
C GLY A 162 -13.20 -10.90 -22.57
N ARG A 163 -12.30 -11.84 -22.25
CA ARG A 163 -12.02 -13.04 -23.06
C ARG A 163 -11.24 -14.06 -22.26
N ASP A 164 -11.55 -15.32 -22.52
CA ASP A 164 -10.94 -16.43 -21.79
C ASP A 164 -9.50 -16.66 -22.28
N ASN A 165 -8.60 -16.93 -21.35
CA ASN A 165 -7.20 -17.23 -21.63
C ASN A 165 -6.60 -18.03 -20.46
N GLU A 166 -6.05 -19.21 -20.75
CA GLU A 166 -5.58 -20.14 -19.73
C GLU A 166 -4.40 -19.60 -18.92
N ASP A 167 -3.46 -18.90 -19.58
CA ASP A 167 -2.30 -18.32 -18.93
C ASP A 167 -2.68 -17.14 -18.01
N ALA A 168 -3.62 -16.31 -18.45
CA ALA A 168 -4.17 -15.25 -17.62
C ALA A 168 -4.87 -15.81 -16.37
N ARG A 169 -5.69 -16.86 -16.53
CA ARG A 169 -6.33 -17.55 -15.41
C ARG A 169 -5.29 -18.12 -14.45
N ARG A 170 -4.26 -18.79 -14.97
CA ARG A 170 -3.15 -19.33 -14.18
C ARG A 170 -2.41 -18.24 -13.41
N ALA A 171 -2.15 -17.10 -14.04
CA ALA A 171 -1.52 -15.97 -13.36
C ALA A 171 -2.34 -15.51 -12.16
N TRP A 172 -3.65 -15.35 -12.33
CA TRP A 172 -4.57 -14.94 -11.26
C TRP A 172 -4.74 -15.99 -10.15
N GLU A 173 -4.70 -17.28 -10.47
CA GLU A 173 -4.62 -18.35 -9.46
C GLU A 173 -3.33 -18.25 -8.62
N ILE A 174 -2.19 -17.97 -9.26
CA ILE A 174 -0.93 -17.74 -8.54
C ILE A 174 -1.04 -16.48 -7.65
N LEU A 175 -1.61 -15.39 -8.16
CA LEU A 175 -1.77 -14.15 -7.38
C LEU A 175 -2.69 -14.38 -6.16
N LEU A 176 -3.78 -15.15 -6.33
CA LEU A 176 -4.66 -15.56 -5.23
C LEU A 176 -3.88 -16.25 -4.10
N ASP A 177 -2.99 -17.18 -4.46
CA ASP A 177 -2.25 -18.00 -3.50
C ASP A 177 -1.03 -17.29 -2.88
N VAL A 178 -0.52 -16.22 -3.49
CA VAL A 178 0.78 -15.62 -3.12
C VAL A 178 0.63 -14.23 -2.51
N VAL A 179 -0.11 -13.34 -3.16
CA VAL A 179 -0.22 -11.93 -2.71
C VAL A 179 -1.61 -11.61 -2.16
N TYR A 180 -2.62 -12.39 -2.54
CA TYR A 180 -4.02 -12.16 -2.13
C TYR A 180 -4.55 -13.22 -1.15
N ASP A 181 -3.67 -13.98 -0.50
CA ASP A 181 -4.00 -14.95 0.55
C ASP A 181 -4.21 -14.25 1.92
N GLY A 182 -3.69 -13.03 2.07
CA GLY A 182 -3.73 -12.26 3.31
C GLY A 182 -3.48 -10.76 3.13
N ALA A 183 -3.68 -10.01 4.22
CA ALA A 183 -3.35 -8.60 4.31
C ALA A 183 -1.85 -8.46 4.67
N HIS A 184 -1.02 -8.46 3.64
CA HIS A 184 0.42 -8.23 3.74
C HIS A 184 0.74 -6.75 3.70
N TYR A 185 1.51 -6.27 4.69
CA TYR A 185 2.14 -4.95 4.62
C TYR A 185 3.60 -5.13 4.27
N THR A 186 3.94 -4.88 3.02
CA THR A 186 5.32 -4.94 2.54
C THR A 186 5.81 -3.54 2.25
N ARG A 187 7.03 -3.24 2.67
CA ARG A 187 7.70 -1.99 2.30
C ARG A 187 9.00 -2.33 1.58
N SER A 188 9.15 -1.82 0.36
CA SER A 188 10.34 -2.10 -0.43
C SER A 188 11.56 -1.39 0.16
N ILE A 189 12.75 -1.96 0.00
CA ILE A 189 13.98 -1.24 0.35
C ILE A 189 14.24 -0.06 -0.63
N VAL A 190 13.62 -0.08 -1.81
CA VAL A 190 13.70 1.01 -2.79
C VAL A 190 13.13 2.31 -2.21
N ASP A 191 11.97 2.23 -1.55
CA ASP A 191 11.24 3.39 -0.99
C ASP A 191 11.56 3.69 0.49
N GLN A 192 12.52 2.95 1.07
CA GLN A 192 13.01 3.14 2.43
C GLN A 192 14.22 4.06 2.49
N GLY A 193 14.49 4.60 3.69
CA GLY A 193 15.71 5.35 3.98
C GLY A 193 16.94 4.49 3.67
N PRO A 194 17.93 5.01 2.91
CA PRO A 194 19.15 4.26 2.61
C PRO A 194 19.88 3.84 3.89
N GLN A 195 20.28 2.57 3.94
CA GLN A 195 21.05 1.96 5.02
C GLN A 195 21.67 0.65 4.51
N VAL A 196 22.79 0.21 5.08
CA VAL A 196 23.41 -1.10 4.77
C VAL A 196 23.92 -1.81 6.03
N GLN A 197 23.39 -1.44 7.18
CA GLN A 197 23.71 -2.05 8.46
C GLN A 197 22.96 -3.38 8.65
N THR A 198 21.72 -3.46 8.15
CA THR A 198 20.84 -4.64 8.31
C THR A 198 20.16 -4.96 7.00
N ALA A 199 20.15 -6.23 6.58
CA ALA A 199 19.45 -6.64 5.36
C ALA A 199 17.96 -6.32 5.44
N ALA A 200 17.41 -5.80 4.36
CA ALA A 200 15.98 -5.55 4.25
C ALA A 200 15.18 -6.86 4.42
N ALA A 201 14.01 -6.77 5.03
CA ALA A 201 13.09 -7.89 5.09
C ALA A 201 12.68 -8.28 3.66
N GLN A 202 12.68 -9.59 3.39
CA GLN A 202 12.13 -10.12 2.15
C GLN A 202 10.60 -10.09 2.19
N ALA A 203 9.96 -10.23 1.03
CA ALA A 203 8.51 -10.37 0.95
C ALA A 203 8.03 -11.55 1.83
N PRO A 204 6.85 -11.43 2.46
CA PRO A 204 6.29 -12.46 3.35
C PRO A 204 5.75 -13.69 2.59
N TYR A 205 6.00 -13.77 1.29
CA TYR A 205 5.55 -14.80 0.37
C TYR A 205 6.64 -15.09 -0.66
N ASP A 206 6.49 -16.18 -1.41
CA ASP A 206 7.49 -16.66 -2.36
C ASP A 206 7.54 -15.80 -3.64
N ASN A 207 8.62 -15.03 -3.81
CA ASN A 207 8.81 -14.18 -4.99
C ASN A 207 9.07 -14.97 -6.28
N VAL A 208 9.60 -16.19 -6.21
CA VAL A 208 9.78 -17.07 -7.38
C VAL A 208 8.41 -17.54 -7.88
N ARG A 209 7.50 -17.92 -6.96
CA ARG A 209 6.10 -18.20 -7.33
C ARG A 209 5.42 -16.96 -7.93
N LEU A 210 5.61 -15.78 -7.35
CA LEU A 210 5.07 -14.53 -7.92
C LEU A 210 5.62 -14.24 -9.32
N ALA A 211 6.91 -14.48 -9.55
CA ALA A 211 7.52 -14.37 -10.88
C ALA A 211 6.87 -15.34 -11.89
N GLY A 212 6.36 -16.49 -11.43
CA GLY A 212 5.52 -17.38 -12.25
C GLY A 212 4.22 -16.73 -12.74
N ALA A 213 3.59 -15.83 -11.96
CA ALA A 213 2.43 -15.06 -12.42
C ALA A 213 2.82 -14.04 -13.49
N TRP A 214 3.97 -13.38 -13.34
CA TRP A 214 4.50 -12.49 -14.38
C TRP A 214 4.76 -13.26 -15.69
N GLN A 215 5.39 -14.42 -15.61
CA GLN A 215 5.65 -15.28 -16.77
C GLN A 215 4.35 -15.69 -17.47
N ALA A 216 3.32 -16.09 -16.70
CA ALA A 216 2.02 -16.47 -17.25
C ALA A 216 1.32 -15.26 -17.93
N LEU A 217 1.34 -14.08 -17.32
CA LEU A 217 0.83 -12.87 -17.98
C LEU A 217 1.60 -12.57 -19.28
N LEU A 218 2.91 -12.74 -19.33
CA LEU A 218 3.68 -12.56 -20.56
C LEU A 218 3.27 -13.56 -21.67
N ALA A 219 2.93 -14.80 -21.32
CA ALA A 219 2.43 -15.80 -22.27
C ALA A 219 1.06 -15.41 -22.84
N ALA A 220 0.21 -14.77 -22.04
CA ALA A 220 -1.08 -14.25 -22.48
C ALA A 220 -0.99 -12.95 -23.32
N ALA A 221 0.19 -12.32 -23.41
CA ALA A 221 0.31 -10.96 -23.94
C ALA A 221 0.03 -10.81 -25.43
N ASP A 222 0.32 -11.83 -26.24
CA ASP A 222 0.06 -11.78 -27.69
C ASP A 222 -1.46 -11.76 -27.96
N GLU A 223 -2.22 -12.38 -27.07
CA GLU A 223 -3.68 -12.43 -27.11
C GLU A 223 -4.33 -11.21 -26.44
N LEU A 224 -3.93 -10.90 -25.20
CA LEU A 224 -4.59 -9.89 -24.35
C LEU A 224 -3.94 -8.51 -24.41
N GLY A 225 -2.86 -8.33 -25.17
CA GLY A 225 -2.03 -7.13 -25.12
C GLY A 225 -2.73 -5.82 -25.47
N ASN A 226 -3.82 -5.86 -26.23
CA ASN A 226 -4.63 -4.68 -26.55
C ASN A 226 -5.61 -4.27 -25.43
N VAL A 227 -5.73 -5.07 -24.37
CA VAL A 227 -6.63 -4.80 -23.24
C VAL A 227 -5.91 -3.94 -22.20
N ASP A 228 -6.47 -2.78 -21.87
CA ASP A 228 -5.85 -1.82 -20.96
C ASP A 228 -5.65 -2.36 -19.52
N THR A 229 -6.64 -3.08 -19.01
CA THR A 229 -6.59 -3.73 -17.68
C THR A 229 -5.51 -4.80 -17.61
N PHE A 230 -5.33 -5.59 -18.68
CA PHE A 230 -4.24 -6.57 -18.79
C PHE A 230 -2.87 -5.89 -18.74
N ARG A 231 -2.68 -4.79 -19.49
CA ARG A 231 -1.42 -4.03 -19.46
C ARG A 231 -1.11 -3.43 -18.09
N PHE A 232 -2.13 -2.97 -17.37
CA PHE A 232 -1.99 -2.52 -16.00
C PHE A 232 -1.53 -3.66 -15.07
N ASP A 233 -2.19 -4.81 -15.12
CA ASP A 233 -1.85 -5.95 -14.26
C ASP A 233 -0.45 -6.50 -14.55
N LEU A 234 -0.10 -6.64 -15.83
CA LEU A 234 1.25 -7.07 -16.25
C LEU A 234 2.34 -6.14 -15.68
N ALA A 235 2.16 -4.83 -15.84
CA ALA A 235 3.12 -3.85 -15.31
C ALA A 235 3.19 -3.88 -13.77
N ASN A 236 2.04 -3.99 -13.09
CA ASN A 236 2.00 -3.99 -11.63
C ASN A 236 2.60 -5.27 -11.01
N VAL A 237 2.35 -6.44 -11.62
CA VAL A 237 2.94 -7.72 -11.21
C VAL A 237 4.45 -7.71 -11.46
N ALA A 238 4.89 -7.28 -12.66
CA ALA A 238 6.31 -7.14 -12.96
C ALA A 238 7.02 -6.21 -11.96
N ARG A 239 6.41 -5.06 -11.66
CA ARG A 239 6.89 -4.13 -10.62
C ARG A 239 6.98 -4.81 -9.26
N GLN A 240 5.97 -5.56 -8.80
CA GLN A 240 6.03 -6.24 -7.50
C GLN A 240 7.20 -7.22 -7.42
N VAL A 241 7.40 -8.02 -8.47
CA VAL A 241 8.49 -9.01 -8.53
C VAL A 241 9.86 -8.32 -8.44
N LEU A 242 10.04 -7.22 -9.19
CA LEU A 242 11.27 -6.43 -9.19
C LEU A 242 11.49 -5.70 -7.86
N SER A 243 10.44 -5.11 -7.30
CA SER A 243 10.49 -4.45 -5.99
C SER A 243 10.89 -5.42 -4.88
N ASN A 244 10.33 -6.64 -4.88
CA ASN A 244 10.73 -7.71 -3.96
C ASN A 244 12.19 -8.14 -4.17
N HIS A 245 12.64 -8.20 -5.42
CA HIS A 245 14.02 -8.53 -5.76
C HIS A 245 15.03 -7.50 -5.23
N ALA A 246 14.62 -6.25 -5.02
CA ALA A 246 15.48 -5.22 -4.44
C ALA A 246 16.06 -5.63 -3.07
N ALA A 247 15.32 -6.40 -2.26
CA ALA A 247 15.82 -6.91 -0.98
C ALA A 247 16.98 -7.91 -1.14
N VAL A 248 17.02 -8.67 -2.24
CA VAL A 248 18.11 -9.60 -2.55
C VAL A 248 19.38 -8.83 -2.89
N LEU A 249 19.28 -7.83 -3.75
CA LEU A 249 20.41 -6.96 -4.11
C LEU A 249 20.91 -6.17 -2.89
N HIS A 250 20.00 -5.68 -2.07
CA HIS A 250 20.34 -5.01 -0.81
C HIS A 250 21.06 -5.93 0.18
N THR A 251 20.65 -7.20 0.27
CA THR A 251 21.35 -8.20 1.09
C THR A 251 22.80 -8.38 0.62
N ALA A 252 23.06 -8.36 -0.69
CA ALA A 252 24.42 -8.42 -1.23
C ALA A 252 25.23 -7.16 -0.87
N MET A 253 24.62 -5.97 -0.87
CA MET A 253 25.26 -4.73 -0.42
C MET A 253 25.63 -4.80 1.06
N VAL A 254 24.71 -5.25 1.92
CA VAL A 254 24.94 -5.43 3.36
C VAL A 254 26.08 -6.41 3.62
N LYS A 255 26.09 -7.55 2.93
CA LYS A 255 27.17 -8.54 3.05
C LYS A 255 28.52 -7.94 2.64
N ALA A 256 28.59 -7.25 1.50
CA ALA A 256 29.81 -6.61 1.06
C ALA A 256 30.29 -5.52 2.02
N ALA A 257 29.38 -4.77 2.63
CA ALA A 257 29.68 -3.78 3.66
C ALA A 257 30.25 -4.43 4.93
N GLN A 258 29.66 -5.54 5.40
CA GLN A 258 30.14 -6.31 6.55
C GLN A 258 31.54 -6.89 6.31
N GLU A 259 31.80 -7.37 5.10
CA GLU A 259 33.11 -7.88 4.66
C GLU A 259 34.12 -6.76 4.35
N LYS A 260 33.71 -5.48 4.43
CA LYS A 260 34.48 -4.30 4.02
C LYS A 260 35.01 -4.39 2.58
N ASN A 261 34.31 -5.14 1.73
CA ASN A 261 34.67 -5.35 0.34
C ASN A 261 34.08 -4.23 -0.53
N THR A 262 34.83 -3.16 -0.71
CA THR A 262 34.40 -1.97 -1.45
C THR A 262 34.10 -2.25 -2.93
N GLY A 263 34.82 -3.21 -3.54
CA GLY A 263 34.56 -3.64 -4.92
C GLY A 263 33.23 -4.37 -5.05
N ALA A 264 32.96 -5.33 -4.17
CA ALA A 264 31.68 -6.04 -4.14
C ALA A 264 30.51 -5.10 -3.78
N LEU A 265 30.74 -4.16 -2.86
CA LEU A 265 29.74 -3.15 -2.50
C LEU A 265 29.39 -2.27 -3.70
N GLY A 266 30.39 -1.79 -4.44
CA GLY A 266 30.19 -1.00 -5.65
C GLY A 266 29.40 -1.76 -6.72
N ALA A 267 29.75 -3.02 -6.97
CA ALA A 267 29.06 -3.86 -7.95
C ALA A 267 27.59 -4.13 -7.56
N ALA A 268 27.33 -4.47 -6.29
CA ALA A 268 25.97 -4.71 -5.80
C ALA A 268 25.14 -3.41 -5.79
N SER A 269 25.77 -2.28 -5.45
CA SER A 269 25.17 -0.96 -5.47
C SER A 269 24.70 -0.58 -6.88
N GLU A 270 25.53 -0.78 -7.91
CA GLU A 270 25.14 -0.46 -9.28
C GLU A 270 23.98 -1.33 -9.76
N GLN A 271 23.97 -2.62 -9.42
CA GLN A 271 22.83 -3.49 -9.74
C GLN A 271 21.54 -2.99 -9.08
N PHE A 272 21.62 -2.57 -7.82
CA PHE A 272 20.48 -2.01 -7.07
C PHE A 272 19.98 -0.70 -7.68
N LEU A 273 20.88 0.25 -7.97
CA LEU A 273 20.52 1.52 -8.60
C LEU A 273 19.94 1.31 -10.01
N GLN A 274 20.48 0.36 -10.77
CA GLN A 274 19.96 0.00 -12.09
C GLN A 274 18.56 -0.63 -12.00
N LEU A 275 18.28 -1.44 -10.97
CA LEU A 275 16.93 -1.97 -10.73
C LEU A 275 15.91 -0.84 -10.54
N ILE A 276 16.25 0.21 -9.77
CA ILE A 276 15.37 1.37 -9.58
C ILE A 276 15.08 2.07 -10.92
N ARG A 277 16.11 2.25 -11.76
CA ARG A 277 15.96 2.87 -13.09
C ARG A 277 15.08 2.03 -14.01
N ASP A 278 15.25 0.72 -14.00
CA ASP A 278 14.43 -0.22 -14.76
C ASP A 278 12.96 -0.22 -14.31
N MET A 279 12.72 -0.16 -12.99
CA MET A 279 11.36 -0.02 -12.44
C MET A 279 10.71 1.30 -12.85
N ASP A 280 11.46 2.41 -12.83
CA ASP A 280 10.96 3.72 -13.29
C ASP A 280 10.60 3.70 -14.79
N GLU A 281 11.43 3.07 -15.63
CA GLU A 281 11.17 2.88 -17.08
C GLU A 281 9.89 2.08 -17.31
N LEU A 282 9.71 0.95 -16.61
CA LEU A 282 8.50 0.13 -16.70
C LEU A 282 7.26 0.93 -16.29
N LEU A 283 7.32 1.62 -15.16
CA LEU A 283 6.18 2.34 -14.60
C LEU A 283 5.82 3.60 -15.41
N ALA A 284 6.76 4.15 -16.19
CA ALA A 284 6.47 5.22 -17.14
C ALA A 284 5.48 4.81 -18.24
N THR A 285 5.29 3.51 -18.49
CA THR A 285 4.38 3.00 -19.55
C THR A 285 2.90 3.03 -19.16
N ARG A 286 2.56 3.41 -17.93
CA ARG A 286 1.21 3.30 -17.38
C ARG A 286 0.82 4.55 -16.61
N ARG A 287 -0.35 5.12 -16.93
CA ARG A 287 -0.84 6.39 -16.35
C ARG A 287 -1.02 6.34 -14.84
N GLU A 288 -1.28 5.15 -14.29
CA GLU A 288 -1.56 4.88 -12.88
C GLU A 288 -0.33 5.07 -11.98
N PHE A 289 0.87 5.12 -12.58
CA PHE A 289 2.15 5.18 -11.87
C PHE A 289 2.97 6.42 -12.24
N LEU A 290 2.33 7.50 -12.71
CA LEU A 290 3.04 8.74 -13.09
C LEU A 290 2.95 9.79 -11.98
N LEU A 291 4.10 10.22 -11.46
CA LEU A 291 4.18 11.36 -10.54
C LEU A 291 3.61 12.64 -11.19
N GLY A 292 3.85 12.85 -12.49
CA GLY A 292 3.38 14.03 -13.20
C GLY A 292 1.86 14.19 -13.14
N SER A 293 1.11 13.10 -13.30
CA SER A 293 -0.36 13.13 -13.17
C SER A 293 -0.78 13.63 -11.79
N TRP A 294 -0.17 13.11 -10.71
CA TRP A 294 -0.46 13.55 -9.35
C TRP A 294 -0.16 15.04 -9.11
N LEU A 295 1.00 15.52 -9.58
CA LEU A 295 1.41 16.91 -9.37
C LEU A 295 0.58 17.90 -10.20
N GLU A 296 0.27 17.57 -11.46
CA GLU A 296 -0.61 18.40 -12.28
C GLU A 296 -2.04 18.41 -11.74
N ASP A 297 -2.54 17.28 -11.22
CA ASP A 297 -3.85 17.22 -10.55
C ASP A 297 -3.93 18.19 -9.37
N ALA A 298 -2.91 18.21 -8.51
CA ALA A 298 -2.84 19.14 -7.40
C ALA A 298 -2.77 20.61 -7.86
N LYS A 299 -1.93 20.90 -8.86
CA LYS A 299 -1.81 22.26 -9.41
C LYS A 299 -3.10 22.79 -10.02
N ARG A 300 -3.97 21.93 -10.55
CA ARG A 300 -5.25 22.37 -11.13
C ARG A 300 -6.18 23.04 -10.11
N TRP A 301 -5.98 22.82 -8.81
CA TRP A 301 -6.81 23.42 -7.75
C TRP A 301 -6.43 24.87 -7.43
N GLY A 302 -5.26 25.35 -7.87
CA GLY A 302 -4.84 26.74 -7.67
C GLY A 302 -5.37 27.67 -8.76
N ALA A 303 -5.87 28.85 -8.39
CA ALA A 303 -6.28 29.88 -9.34
C ALA A 303 -5.10 30.76 -9.78
N THR A 304 -4.13 30.95 -8.89
CA THR A 304 -2.91 31.76 -9.11
C THR A 304 -1.64 30.91 -9.09
N ASP A 305 -0.54 31.40 -9.68
CA ASP A 305 0.75 30.68 -9.67
C ASP A 305 1.25 30.39 -8.25
N THR A 306 1.00 31.28 -7.30
CA THR A 306 1.33 31.08 -5.88
C THR A 306 0.53 29.92 -5.29
N GLU A 307 -0.76 29.82 -5.57
CA GLU A 307 -1.59 28.70 -5.11
C GLU A 307 -1.20 27.40 -5.80
N ARG A 308 -0.95 27.40 -7.11
CA ARG A 308 -0.48 26.22 -7.85
C ARG A 308 0.82 25.69 -7.26
N ALA A 309 1.78 26.56 -7.01
CA ALA A 309 3.03 26.20 -6.36
C ALA A 309 2.82 25.65 -4.95
N ARG A 310 1.88 26.22 -4.18
CA ARG A 310 1.54 25.72 -2.84
C ARG A 310 0.90 24.33 -2.92
N PHE A 311 0.01 24.07 -3.87
CA PHE A 311 -0.60 22.76 -4.02
C PHE A 311 0.40 21.71 -4.51
N GLU A 312 1.29 22.05 -5.45
CA GLU A 312 2.38 21.16 -5.85
C GLU A 312 3.28 20.81 -4.65
N TRP A 313 3.66 21.80 -3.85
CA TRP A 313 4.43 21.60 -2.63
C TRP A 313 3.72 20.63 -1.66
N ASN A 314 2.41 20.82 -1.40
CA ASN A 314 1.65 19.91 -0.54
C ASN A 314 1.60 18.49 -1.12
N ALA A 315 1.42 18.36 -2.44
CA ALA A 315 1.37 17.10 -3.15
C ALA A 315 2.70 16.34 -3.09
N ARG A 316 3.84 17.03 -3.14
CA ARG A 316 5.17 16.44 -2.92
C ARG A 316 5.39 16.07 -1.46
N ARG A 317 4.99 16.94 -0.54
CA ARG A 317 5.20 16.79 0.91
C ARG A 317 4.48 15.57 1.47
N VAL A 318 3.22 15.35 1.09
CA VAL A 318 2.41 14.24 1.62
C VAL A 318 2.98 12.87 1.24
N LEU A 319 3.66 12.75 0.08
CA LEU A 319 4.30 11.51 -0.35
C LEU A 319 5.65 11.23 0.32
N THR A 320 6.29 12.27 0.88
CA THR A 320 7.64 12.24 1.41
C THR A 320 7.64 12.52 2.91
N GLN A 321 7.96 13.74 3.37
CA GLN A 321 8.14 14.02 4.80
C GLN A 321 6.85 14.02 5.61
N TRP A 322 5.71 14.16 4.92
CA TRP A 322 4.36 14.22 5.49
C TRP A 322 4.16 15.38 6.48
N GLY A 323 4.81 15.33 7.64
CA GLY A 323 4.80 16.34 8.68
C GLY A 323 6.18 16.97 8.99
N GLN A 324 6.27 17.53 10.20
CA GLN A 324 7.48 18.23 10.68
C GLN A 324 8.51 17.28 11.28
N THR A 325 8.07 16.17 11.88
CA THR A 325 8.94 15.15 12.47
C THR A 325 9.18 14.01 11.47
N ALA A 326 10.21 13.19 11.73
CA ALA A 326 10.53 12.03 10.89
C ALA A 326 9.59 10.82 11.10
N ALA A 327 8.63 10.92 12.03
CA ALA A 327 7.77 9.79 12.41
C ALA A 327 6.86 9.29 11.28
N LEU A 328 6.59 10.15 10.29
CA LEU A 328 5.72 9.87 9.15
C LEU A 328 6.46 10.01 7.81
N ASP A 329 7.79 10.06 7.84
CA ASP A 329 8.59 10.10 6.62
C ASP A 329 8.30 8.86 5.76
N ASP A 330 8.01 9.12 4.50
CA ASP A 330 7.65 8.15 3.46
C ASP A 330 6.41 7.29 3.81
N TYR A 331 5.55 7.74 4.74
CA TYR A 331 4.32 7.01 5.10
C TYR A 331 3.45 6.72 3.87
N ALA A 332 3.26 7.73 3.02
CA ALA A 332 2.50 7.62 1.77
C ALA A 332 3.41 7.46 0.55
N HIS A 333 4.49 6.66 0.67
CA HIS A 333 5.41 6.35 -0.42
C HIS A 333 4.70 5.81 -1.67
N LYS A 334 5.34 5.99 -2.84
CA LYS A 334 4.82 5.57 -4.14
C LYS A 334 5.91 5.07 -5.06
N GLU A 335 5.79 3.84 -5.53
CA GLU A 335 6.58 3.37 -6.67
C GLU A 335 5.97 3.93 -7.96
N TRP A 336 6.21 5.21 -8.20
CA TRP A 336 5.81 5.94 -9.42
C TRP A 336 7.03 6.31 -10.25
N SER A 337 6.89 6.28 -11.56
CA SER A 337 7.85 6.93 -12.46
C SER A 337 7.95 8.42 -12.13
N GLY A 338 9.18 8.93 -12.08
CA GLY A 338 9.51 10.25 -11.58
C GLY A 338 9.84 10.27 -10.08
N MET A 339 9.12 9.51 -9.25
CA MET A 339 9.48 9.33 -7.83
C MET A 339 10.68 8.39 -7.70
N LEU A 340 10.68 7.26 -8.42
CA LEU A 340 11.77 6.28 -8.38
C LEU A 340 13.10 6.91 -8.79
N ASN A 341 13.18 7.53 -9.96
CA ASN A 341 14.41 8.17 -10.42
C ASN A 341 14.69 9.55 -9.81
N GLY A 342 13.65 10.33 -9.51
CA GLY A 342 13.78 11.72 -9.06
C GLY A 342 13.89 11.89 -7.55
N TYR A 343 13.45 10.91 -6.76
CA TYR A 343 13.44 10.96 -5.30
C TYR A 343 14.21 9.80 -4.65
N TYR A 344 13.76 8.56 -4.87
CA TYR A 344 14.31 7.39 -4.17
C TYR A 344 15.74 7.05 -4.63
N LEU A 345 15.97 6.98 -5.94
CA LEU A 345 17.30 6.76 -6.52
C LEU A 345 18.30 7.81 -6.01
N LYS A 346 17.90 9.09 -5.97
CA LYS A 346 18.76 10.20 -5.53
C LYS A 346 19.20 10.07 -4.07
N ARG A 347 18.33 9.56 -3.20
CA ARG A 347 18.71 9.27 -1.80
C ARG A 347 19.78 8.19 -1.72
N TRP A 348 19.65 7.12 -2.50
CA TRP A 348 20.67 6.07 -2.58
C TRP A 348 21.98 6.58 -3.19
N GLU A 349 21.92 7.40 -4.24
CA GLU A 349 23.08 8.05 -4.86
C GLU A 349 23.78 9.04 -3.90
N LEU A 350 23.06 9.63 -2.94
CA LEU A 350 23.65 10.42 -1.85
C LEU A 350 24.31 9.56 -0.77
N PHE A 351 23.71 8.40 -0.45
CA PHE A 351 24.17 7.52 0.62
C PHE A 351 25.43 6.74 0.28
N LEU A 352 25.41 6.07 -0.87
CA LEU A 352 26.39 5.03 -1.21
C LEU A 352 27.83 5.56 -1.33
N PRO A 353 28.08 6.75 -1.93
CA PRO A 353 29.42 7.32 -1.95
C PRO A 353 29.94 7.69 -0.55
N ASP A 354 29.11 8.35 0.26
CA ASP A 354 29.47 8.74 1.63
C ASP A 354 29.78 7.49 2.48
N PHE A 355 28.96 6.44 2.34
CA PHE A 355 29.18 5.18 3.05
C PHE A 355 30.44 4.45 2.56
N ALA A 356 30.65 4.35 1.25
CA ALA A 356 31.84 3.73 0.68
C ALA A 356 33.14 4.44 1.11
N GLU A 357 33.12 5.76 1.26
CA GLU A 357 34.27 6.53 1.76
C GLU A 357 34.53 6.26 3.25
N SER A 358 33.48 6.14 4.07
CA SER A 358 33.63 5.74 5.48
C SER A 358 34.29 4.35 5.61
N LEU A 359 33.90 3.40 4.75
CA LEU A 359 34.53 2.07 4.70
C LEU A 359 36.01 2.12 4.26
N LYS A 360 36.35 2.93 3.25
CA LYS A 360 37.74 3.07 2.77
C LYS A 360 38.65 3.73 3.80
N SER A 361 38.17 4.79 4.45
CA SER A 361 38.91 5.55 5.46
C SER A 361 38.96 4.85 6.82
N GLY A 362 38.13 3.82 7.03
CA GLY A 362 38.00 3.13 8.32
C GLY A 362 37.28 3.96 9.39
N GLN A 363 36.67 5.08 9.01
CA GLN A 363 35.88 5.92 9.91
C GLN A 363 34.46 5.35 10.08
N LEU A 364 33.88 5.56 11.26
CA LEU A 364 32.47 5.22 11.47
C LEU A 364 31.59 6.16 10.63
N PHE A 365 30.61 5.58 9.93
CA PHE A 365 29.62 6.36 9.20
C PHE A 365 28.73 7.13 10.19
N ASP A 366 28.60 8.45 10.01
CA ASP A 366 27.74 9.29 10.85
C ASP A 366 26.29 9.25 10.35
N ASP A 367 25.56 8.22 10.80
CA ASP A 367 24.15 8.05 10.46
C ASP A 367 23.31 9.28 10.82
N LYS A 368 23.60 9.96 11.94
CA LYS A 368 22.81 11.12 12.38
C LYS A 368 23.01 12.31 11.45
N ALA A 369 24.25 12.60 11.07
CA ALA A 369 24.55 13.65 10.10
C ALA A 369 23.94 13.33 8.73
N PHE A 370 24.02 12.07 8.30
CA PHE A 370 23.42 11.64 7.04
C PHE A 370 21.89 11.78 7.04
N GLN A 371 21.20 11.37 8.11
CA GLN A 371 19.75 11.54 8.22
C GLN A 371 19.35 13.02 8.20
N ALA A 372 20.11 13.90 8.85
CA ALA A 372 19.88 15.35 8.78
C ALA A 372 20.08 15.90 7.35
N LYS A 373 21.13 15.44 6.65
CA LYS A 373 21.42 15.78 5.24
C LYS A 373 20.29 15.36 4.32
N VAL A 374 19.84 14.11 4.38
CA VAL A 374 18.75 13.59 3.54
C VAL A 374 17.42 14.25 3.87
N ARG A 375 17.15 14.52 5.16
CA ARG A 375 15.93 15.22 5.57
C ARG A 375 15.87 16.65 5.01
N LYS A 376 16.99 17.37 5.05
CA LYS A 376 17.09 18.69 4.39
C LYS A 376 16.90 18.58 2.88
N TRP A 377 17.62 17.67 2.24
CA TRP A 377 17.50 17.46 0.79
C TRP A 377 16.07 17.12 0.36
N THR A 378 15.34 16.33 1.15
CA THR A 378 13.93 16.00 0.90
C THR A 378 13.02 17.22 1.02
N ALA A 379 13.30 18.11 1.97
CA ALA A 379 12.57 19.37 2.08
C ALA A 379 12.81 20.23 0.84
N ASP A 380 14.07 20.36 0.44
CA ASP A 380 14.46 21.10 -0.77
C ASP A 380 13.84 20.46 -2.03
N TRP A 381 13.70 19.13 -2.10
CA TRP A 381 13.01 18.41 -3.18
C TRP A 381 11.52 18.78 -3.28
N SER A 382 10.87 18.99 -2.14
CA SER A 382 9.46 19.41 -2.10
C SER A 382 9.24 20.84 -2.59
N ASP A 383 10.28 21.68 -2.54
CA ASP A 383 10.25 23.07 -3.00
C ASP A 383 10.54 23.22 -4.50
N GLN A 384 10.95 22.14 -5.17
CA GLN A 384 11.25 22.16 -6.60
C GLN A 384 9.98 22.25 -7.47
N ARG A 385 10.16 22.60 -8.75
CA ARG A 385 9.09 22.90 -9.72
C ARG A 385 9.33 22.32 -11.11
N GLU A 386 10.21 21.34 -11.21
CA GLU A 386 10.40 20.57 -12.43
C GLU A 386 9.10 19.86 -12.82
N THR A 387 8.94 19.66 -14.12
CA THR A 387 7.76 18.99 -14.67
C THR A 387 8.06 17.51 -14.88
N TYR A 388 7.05 16.68 -14.66
CA TYR A 388 7.11 15.25 -14.90
C TYR A 388 6.07 14.88 -15.97
N PRO A 389 6.33 13.84 -16.78
CA PRO A 389 5.37 13.38 -17.78
C PRO A 389 4.00 13.02 -17.17
N THR A 390 2.94 13.48 -17.81
CA THR A 390 1.54 13.14 -17.48
C THR A 390 0.93 12.11 -18.43
N ARG A 391 1.70 11.69 -19.44
CA ARG A 391 1.30 10.70 -20.43
C ARG A 391 2.28 9.53 -20.40
N PRO A 392 1.78 8.30 -20.55
CA PRO A 392 2.62 7.13 -20.67
C PRO A 392 3.68 7.25 -21.77
N GLN A 393 4.84 6.65 -21.54
CA GLN A 393 5.95 6.57 -22.49
C GLN A 393 6.43 5.12 -22.60
N GLY A 394 6.66 4.65 -23.83
CA GLY A 394 7.04 3.26 -24.12
C GLY A 394 5.85 2.29 -24.15
N ASP A 395 6.14 1.00 -24.34
CA ASP A 395 5.15 -0.08 -24.32
C ASP A 395 5.37 -1.00 -23.11
N SER A 396 4.32 -1.20 -22.31
CA SER A 396 4.36 -1.99 -21.08
C SER A 396 4.72 -3.47 -21.33
N ILE A 397 4.31 -4.04 -22.47
CA ILE A 397 4.55 -5.45 -22.80
C ILE A 397 6.00 -5.63 -23.25
N GLU A 398 6.49 -4.76 -24.14
CA GLU A 398 7.88 -4.80 -24.61
C GLU A 398 8.87 -4.63 -23.44
N LEU A 399 8.62 -3.65 -22.55
CA LEU A 399 9.47 -3.47 -21.37
C LEU A 399 9.34 -4.64 -20.38
N ALA A 400 8.14 -5.16 -20.13
CA ALA A 400 7.98 -6.34 -19.28
C ALA A 400 8.73 -7.56 -19.86
N LYS A 401 8.68 -7.79 -21.18
CA LYS A 401 9.46 -8.86 -21.85
C LYS A 401 10.97 -8.63 -21.71
N LYS A 402 11.45 -7.40 -21.96
CA LYS A 402 12.86 -6.99 -21.82
C LYS A 402 13.38 -7.23 -20.40
N LEU A 403 12.63 -6.79 -19.39
CA LEU A 403 13.01 -6.93 -17.98
C LEU A 403 12.94 -8.38 -17.51
N TRP A 404 11.95 -9.15 -17.97
CA TRP A 404 11.93 -10.60 -17.71
C TRP A 404 13.22 -11.26 -18.21
N ALA A 405 13.61 -11.03 -19.47
CA ALA A 405 14.84 -11.60 -20.02
C ALA A 405 16.11 -11.17 -19.25
N LYS A 406 16.12 -9.96 -18.68
CA LYS A 406 17.22 -9.45 -17.87
C LYS A 406 17.32 -10.14 -16.50
N TYR A 407 16.19 -10.38 -15.84
CA TYR A 407 16.15 -10.81 -14.43
C TYR A 407 15.77 -12.28 -14.22
N GLU A 408 15.23 -13.01 -15.21
CA GLU A 408 14.65 -14.35 -15.03
C GLU A 408 15.60 -15.36 -14.37
N LYS A 409 16.91 -15.28 -14.63
CA LYS A 409 17.90 -16.20 -14.02
C LYS A 409 18.07 -16.00 -12.52
N GLN A 410 17.71 -14.82 -12.02
CA GLN A 410 17.79 -14.44 -10.60
C GLN A 410 16.43 -14.61 -9.89
N LEU A 411 15.38 -14.93 -10.66
CA LEU A 411 13.99 -15.05 -10.23
C LEU A 411 13.46 -16.49 -10.37
N ARG A 412 14.34 -17.47 -10.58
CA ARG A 412 14.03 -18.89 -10.78
C ARG A 412 14.73 -19.77 -9.78
#